data_AF-A0A088DHF5-F1
#
_entry.id   AF-A0A088DHF5-F1
#
_cell.length_a   1.000
_cell.length_b   1.000
_cell.length_c   1.000
_cell.angle_alpha   90.00
_cell.angle_beta   90.00
_cell.angle_gamma   90.00
#
_symmetry.space_group_name_H-M   'P 1'
#
loop_
_entity.id
_entity.type
_entity.pdbx_description
1 polymer ?
#
loop_
_entity_poly.entity_id
_entity_poly.type
_entity_poly.pdbx_seq_one_letter_code
_entity_poly.pdbx_strand_id
1 'polypeptide(L)'
;MAITIPSGRPNWRFMRYVRPPTRDSKLEPLYPLRPATRPVRLGIDVGTIAEPPEEGYITGFLTRDEIEVHLLIPAATEAPSGWTELLDEPPCHTVNFTNVADAGKFCDAAEFSVSTARGESYRAWSKARFFAAYQQLDEHDAPDGLPPLTLDQRHRAAAYAAAAGAVGIDAIVTTAPTAGRTDVADNDVVVSVTPDAAVPLIGHYLRVTSNPVVTVERGMLVGGGSWETTESTATIVNLYDWGTVSGLPYFDAASMFAAAAKGGPEAAEAFTSVRIRLRRAARAFDDLLAALSNPLDGKRNEDVAEATAEAFDRELLYLAAVFDIFGRAYQAMVDPSVDRKKARGSLDSRTFIDKEVRTQYDQSLLGDVTRLRVYAWLCKQLRNHIHDGVLAVDTHPGRSYGNTMNVALNLSVIPELALGADNEMTQHHYDALGVWQTEPVSPFTGSSMVADLATTGFTLIRAALEYIEAFTKLIVRNKPANAPSSSAFLGCVQARPGEVEPAPPKRAVFYQALFGLHPDSV
;
A
#
# COMPACT_ATOMS: atom_id res chain seq x y z
N MET A 1 25.07 -16.07 2.74
CA MET A 1 24.90 -15.29 1.49
C MET A 1 25.25 -13.85 1.79
N ALA A 2 25.97 -13.16 0.91
CA ALA A 2 26.19 -11.72 1.04
C ALA A 2 24.90 -10.98 0.63
N ILE A 3 24.50 -9.96 1.39
CA ILE A 3 23.37 -9.09 1.04
C ILE A 3 23.85 -8.10 -0.01
N THR A 4 23.06 -7.88 -1.05
CA THR A 4 23.33 -6.94 -2.14
C THR A 4 22.25 -5.87 -2.15
N ILE A 5 22.66 -4.61 -1.97
CA ILE A 5 21.75 -3.46 -2.02
C ILE A 5 21.86 -2.83 -3.41
N PRO A 6 20.75 -2.65 -4.15
CA PRO A 6 20.77 -2.02 -5.46
C PRO A 6 21.21 -0.55 -5.36
N SER A 7 21.85 -0.04 -6.41
CA SER A 7 22.34 1.34 -6.47
C SER A 7 21.46 2.18 -7.39
N GLY A 8 21.30 3.46 -7.07
CA GLY A 8 20.54 4.44 -7.85
C GLY A 8 19.03 4.35 -7.68
N ARG A 9 18.48 3.14 -7.45
CA ARG A 9 17.04 2.92 -7.22
C ARG A 9 16.75 1.62 -6.44
N PRO A 10 15.59 1.53 -5.78
CA PRO A 10 15.14 0.26 -5.21
C PRO A 10 14.61 -0.69 -6.28
N ASN A 11 14.83 -2.00 -6.09
CA ASN A 11 14.27 -3.03 -6.97
C ASN A 11 12.74 -3.09 -6.88
N TRP A 12 12.21 -2.90 -5.67
CA TRP A 12 10.79 -3.02 -5.36
C TRP A 12 10.30 -1.78 -4.60
N ARG A 13 9.10 -1.31 -4.95
CA ARG A 13 8.42 -0.19 -4.29
C ARG A 13 6.92 -0.43 -4.24
N PHE A 14 6.29 0.09 -3.20
CA PHE A 14 4.84 0.22 -3.15
C PHE A 14 4.40 1.33 -4.10
N MET A 15 3.74 0.94 -5.21
CA MET A 15 3.32 1.88 -6.25
C MET A 15 1.88 2.38 -6.09
N ARG A 16 1.07 1.77 -5.22
CA ARG A 16 -0.40 1.95 -5.16
C ARG A 16 -0.81 3.16 -4.31
N TYR A 17 -0.32 4.35 -4.66
CA TYR A 17 -0.82 5.62 -4.15
C TYR A 17 -0.72 6.71 -5.23
N VAL A 18 -1.51 7.78 -5.08
CA VAL A 18 -1.53 8.89 -6.04
C VAL A 18 -0.20 9.65 -5.95
N ARG A 19 0.42 9.88 -7.11
CA ARG A 19 1.69 10.60 -7.18
C ARG A 19 1.46 12.10 -7.04
N PRO A 20 2.46 12.86 -6.56
CA PRO A 20 2.37 14.31 -6.54
C PRO A 20 2.01 14.89 -7.90
N PRO A 21 1.15 15.91 -7.96
CA PRO A 21 0.83 16.56 -9.22
C PRO A 21 2.12 17.15 -9.83
N THR A 22 2.25 17.03 -11.15
CA THR A 22 3.38 17.61 -11.87
C THR A 22 3.43 19.13 -11.68
N ARG A 23 4.61 19.74 -11.83
CA ARG A 23 4.79 21.20 -11.67
C ARG A 23 3.87 22.04 -12.56
N ASP A 24 3.47 21.50 -13.71
CA ASP A 24 2.62 22.18 -14.68
C ASP A 24 1.11 21.97 -14.40
N SER A 25 0.77 21.17 -13.38
CA SER A 25 -0.61 20.94 -12.97
C SER A 25 -1.22 22.21 -12.37
N LYS A 26 -2.35 22.64 -12.94
CA LYS A 26 -3.19 23.70 -12.37
C LYS A 26 -4.12 23.19 -11.27
N LEU A 27 -4.14 21.88 -11.02
CA LEU A 27 -4.98 21.26 -10.00
C LEU A 27 -4.26 21.26 -8.67
N GLU A 28 -5.04 21.53 -7.61
CA GLU A 28 -4.58 21.30 -6.25
C GLU A 28 -4.31 19.79 -6.04
N PRO A 29 -3.35 19.44 -5.16
CA PRO A 29 -3.12 18.06 -4.76
C PRO A 29 -4.42 17.38 -4.34
N LEU A 30 -4.53 16.08 -4.58
CA LEU A 30 -5.74 15.32 -4.22
C LEU A 30 -5.99 15.34 -2.70
N TYR A 31 -4.90 15.27 -1.93
CA TYR A 31 -4.90 15.33 -0.47
C TYR A 31 -4.07 16.51 0.01
N PRO A 32 -4.58 17.75 -0.12
CA PRO A 32 -3.81 18.90 0.32
C PRO A 32 -3.61 18.84 1.83
N LEU A 33 -2.48 19.35 2.32
CA LEU A 33 -2.23 19.54 3.77
C LEU A 33 -3.20 20.54 4.45
N ARG A 34 -4.20 21.04 3.70
CA ARG A 34 -5.26 21.97 4.12
C ARG A 34 -6.62 21.40 3.70
N PRO A 35 -7.75 21.82 4.32
CA PRO A 35 -9.03 21.18 4.10
C PRO A 35 -9.65 21.59 2.75
N ALA A 36 -9.56 20.70 1.75
CA ALA A 36 -10.50 20.51 0.63
C ALA A 36 -9.98 19.38 -0.28
N THR A 37 -10.59 18.20 -0.21
CA THR A 37 -10.31 17.11 -1.18
C THR A 37 -11.29 17.22 -2.34
N ARG A 38 -10.77 17.33 -3.57
CA ARG A 38 -11.57 17.24 -4.79
C ARG A 38 -11.90 15.78 -5.15
N PRO A 39 -12.80 15.52 -6.11
CA PRO A 39 -12.95 14.18 -6.69
C PRO A 39 -11.62 13.64 -7.24
N VAL A 40 -11.42 12.32 -7.10
CA VAL A 40 -10.28 11.65 -7.70
C VAL A 40 -10.50 11.48 -9.19
N ARG A 41 -9.48 11.77 -10.01
CA ARG A 41 -9.53 11.68 -11.46
C ARG A 41 -8.83 10.42 -11.95
N LEU A 42 -9.60 9.46 -12.43
CA LEU A 42 -9.09 8.20 -12.94
C LEU A 42 -9.10 8.20 -14.47
N GLY A 43 -7.93 8.03 -15.08
CA GLY A 43 -7.77 7.90 -16.53
C GLY A 43 -7.86 6.44 -16.97
N ILE A 44 -8.90 6.06 -17.71
CA ILE A 44 -9.03 4.71 -18.28
C ILE A 44 -8.29 4.65 -19.61
N ASP A 45 -7.30 3.78 -19.71
CA ASP A 45 -6.62 3.47 -20.96
C ASP A 45 -7.46 2.55 -21.84
N VAL A 46 -8.34 3.14 -22.65
CA VAL A 46 -9.27 2.40 -23.51
C VAL A 46 -8.58 1.60 -24.61
N GLY A 47 -7.30 1.90 -24.89
CA GLY A 47 -6.49 1.08 -25.81
C GLY A 47 -6.15 -0.31 -25.25
N THR A 48 -6.27 -0.48 -23.94
CA THR A 48 -6.04 -1.77 -23.25
C THR A 48 -7.30 -2.31 -22.59
N ILE A 49 -8.27 -1.45 -22.30
CA ILE A 49 -9.56 -1.78 -21.69
C ILE A 49 -10.66 -1.25 -22.62
N ALA A 50 -10.90 -1.97 -23.71
CA ALA A 50 -11.81 -1.52 -24.76
C ALA A 50 -13.26 -1.36 -24.29
N GLU A 51 -13.70 -2.19 -23.35
CA GLU A 51 -15.06 -2.18 -22.79
C GLU A 51 -15.01 -2.05 -21.26
N PRO A 52 -16.01 -1.41 -20.62
CA PRO A 52 -16.15 -1.40 -19.18
C PRO A 52 -16.14 -2.83 -18.60
N PRO A 53 -15.38 -3.09 -17.51
CA PRO A 53 -15.38 -4.40 -16.87
C PRO A 53 -16.78 -4.78 -16.37
N GLU A 54 -17.33 -5.90 -16.85
CA GLU A 54 -18.61 -6.45 -16.36
C GLU A 54 -18.48 -7.05 -14.95
N GLU A 55 -17.31 -7.59 -14.63
CA GLU A 55 -16.97 -8.20 -13.34
C GLU A 55 -15.73 -7.54 -12.73
N GLY A 56 -15.56 -7.74 -11.43
CA GLY A 56 -14.45 -7.18 -10.65
C GLY A 56 -14.88 -6.08 -9.69
N TYR A 57 -13.98 -5.70 -8.79
CA TYR A 57 -14.32 -4.76 -7.72
C TYR A 57 -14.38 -3.30 -8.19
N ILE A 58 -13.76 -2.96 -9.32
CA ILE A 58 -13.73 -1.59 -9.84
C ILE A 58 -15.09 -1.12 -10.37
N THR A 59 -15.91 -2.04 -10.90
CA THR A 59 -17.14 -1.72 -11.65
C THR A 59 -18.11 -0.87 -10.83
N GLY A 60 -18.30 -1.20 -9.55
CA GLY A 60 -19.16 -0.44 -8.64
C GLY A 60 -18.65 0.96 -8.25
N PHE A 61 -17.43 1.32 -8.66
CA PHE A 61 -16.84 2.64 -8.38
C PHE A 61 -16.91 3.60 -9.57
N LEU A 62 -16.99 3.09 -10.81
CA LEU A 62 -16.85 3.92 -12.02
C LEU A 62 -17.92 5.00 -12.18
N THR A 63 -19.09 4.83 -11.57
CA THR A 63 -20.23 5.75 -11.68
C THR A 63 -20.44 6.60 -10.43
N ARG A 64 -19.46 6.65 -9.52
CA ARG A 64 -19.58 7.38 -8.27
C ARG A 64 -19.23 8.85 -8.43
N ASP A 65 -19.97 9.71 -7.74
CA ASP A 65 -19.78 11.17 -7.80
C ASP A 65 -18.41 11.62 -7.27
N GLU A 66 -17.79 10.83 -6.39
CA GLU A 66 -16.45 11.13 -5.86
C GLU A 66 -15.31 10.77 -6.84
N ILE A 67 -15.63 10.09 -7.94
CA ILE A 67 -14.67 9.58 -8.93
C ILE A 67 -15.02 10.18 -10.29
N GLU A 68 -14.18 11.09 -10.77
CA GLU A 68 -14.28 11.64 -12.12
C GLU A 68 -13.52 10.69 -13.06
N VAL A 69 -14.24 9.95 -13.90
CA VAL A 69 -13.63 9.04 -14.88
C VAL A 69 -13.32 9.79 -16.18
N HIS A 70 -12.08 9.70 -16.63
CA HIS A 70 -11.57 10.28 -17.87
C HIS A 70 -11.16 9.16 -18.82
N LEU A 71 -11.42 9.29 -20.12
CA LEU A 71 -11.02 8.29 -21.12
C LEU A 71 -9.72 8.72 -21.83
N LEU A 72 -8.68 7.89 -21.79
CA LEU A 72 -7.42 8.08 -22.50
C LEU A 72 -7.43 7.30 -23.82
N ILE A 73 -7.67 8.00 -24.92
CA ILE A 73 -7.95 7.43 -26.24
C ILE A 73 -6.67 7.44 -27.08
N PRO A 74 -6.23 6.29 -27.65
CA PRO A 74 -5.11 6.24 -28.57
C PRO A 74 -5.27 7.18 -29.78
N ALA A 75 -4.16 7.63 -30.36
CA ALA A 75 -4.17 8.44 -31.58
C ALA A 75 -4.99 7.79 -32.71
N ALA A 76 -5.75 8.61 -33.44
CA ALA A 76 -6.57 8.17 -34.58
C ALA A 76 -7.64 7.09 -34.25
N THR A 77 -8.07 7.01 -32.99
CA THR A 77 -9.19 6.15 -32.56
C THR A 77 -10.29 6.99 -31.92
N GLU A 78 -11.50 6.44 -31.85
CA GLU A 78 -12.66 7.05 -31.20
C GLU A 78 -12.90 6.41 -29.82
N ALA A 79 -13.63 7.11 -28.95
CA ALA A 79 -14.03 6.55 -27.67
C ALA A 79 -14.95 5.34 -27.88
N PRO A 80 -14.69 4.18 -27.25
CA PRO A 80 -15.58 3.03 -27.35
C PRO A 80 -16.98 3.35 -26.80
N SER A 81 -18.03 2.89 -27.49
CA SER A 81 -19.41 3.23 -27.15
C SER A 81 -19.82 2.75 -25.77
N GLY A 82 -19.37 1.56 -25.33
CA GLY A 82 -19.69 1.03 -24.00
C GLY A 82 -19.23 1.95 -22.87
N TRP A 83 -18.08 2.59 -23.01
CA TRP A 83 -17.61 3.59 -22.04
C TRP A 83 -18.44 4.87 -22.06
N THR A 84 -18.84 5.36 -23.24
CA THR A 84 -19.67 6.57 -23.36
C THR A 84 -21.15 6.35 -23.01
N GLU A 85 -21.62 5.10 -23.04
CA GLU A 85 -22.96 4.71 -22.58
C GLU A 85 -23.02 4.55 -21.06
N LEU A 86 -21.94 4.05 -20.44
CA LEU A 86 -21.84 3.89 -18.99
C LEU A 86 -21.67 5.23 -18.27
N LEU A 87 -20.88 6.14 -18.83
CA LEU A 87 -20.47 7.40 -18.19
C LEU A 87 -21.25 8.59 -18.77
N ASP A 88 -21.72 9.49 -17.90
CA ASP A 88 -22.42 10.71 -18.31
C ASP A 88 -21.43 11.77 -18.83
N GLU A 89 -21.31 11.87 -20.17
CA GLU A 89 -20.40 12.77 -20.89
C GLU A 89 -18.96 12.84 -20.32
N PRO A 90 -18.21 11.72 -20.30
CA PRO A 90 -16.88 11.70 -19.72
C PRO A 90 -15.90 12.57 -20.52
N PRO A 91 -14.95 13.26 -19.85
CA PRO A 91 -13.83 13.89 -20.55
C PRO A 91 -13.02 12.85 -21.34
N CYS A 92 -12.90 13.08 -22.64
CA CYS A 92 -12.18 12.23 -23.59
C CYS A 92 -10.87 12.91 -23.99
N HIS A 93 -9.74 12.25 -23.74
CA HIS A 93 -8.41 12.74 -24.03
C HIS A 93 -7.74 11.89 -25.12
N THR A 94 -7.66 12.40 -26.33
CA THR A 94 -6.91 11.77 -27.42
C THR A 94 -5.42 12.03 -27.24
N VAL A 95 -4.66 10.97 -26.96
CA VAL A 95 -3.21 10.97 -26.80
C VAL A 95 -2.59 10.86 -28.20
N ASN A 96 -2.18 11.99 -28.80
CA ASN A 96 -1.64 12.04 -30.16
C ASN A 96 -0.16 11.61 -30.21
N PHE A 97 0.14 10.45 -29.65
CA PHE A 97 1.47 9.83 -29.65
C PHE A 97 1.37 8.45 -30.32
N THR A 98 2.30 8.16 -31.23
CA THR A 98 2.44 6.85 -31.88
C THR A 98 3.74 6.17 -31.49
N ASN A 99 4.87 6.84 -31.71
CA ASN A 99 6.21 6.40 -31.32
C ASN A 99 7.15 7.60 -31.19
N VAL A 100 8.36 7.36 -30.67
CA VAL A 100 9.36 8.42 -30.44
C VAL A 100 9.93 8.99 -31.74
N ALA A 101 10.00 8.20 -32.82
CA ALA A 101 10.55 8.67 -34.10
C ALA A 101 9.64 9.69 -34.80
N ASP A 102 8.33 9.48 -34.68
CA ASP A 102 7.29 10.34 -35.28
C ASP A 102 6.86 11.50 -34.37
N ALA A 103 7.21 11.45 -33.08
CA ALA A 103 6.89 12.52 -32.13
C ALA A 103 7.67 13.81 -32.45
N GLY A 104 7.08 14.95 -32.07
CA GLY A 104 7.80 16.22 -32.06
C GLY A 104 8.95 16.21 -31.06
N LYS A 105 9.82 17.22 -31.14
CA LYS A 105 10.94 17.39 -30.19
C LYS A 105 10.88 18.74 -29.49
N PHE A 106 11.14 18.73 -28.19
CA PHE A 106 11.39 19.93 -27.40
C PHE A 106 12.67 19.71 -26.58
N CYS A 107 13.77 20.32 -27.02
CA CYS A 107 15.12 19.92 -26.59
C CYS A 107 15.30 18.40 -26.77
N ASP A 108 15.68 17.68 -25.72
CA ASP A 108 15.87 16.22 -25.73
C ASP A 108 14.59 15.44 -25.41
N ALA A 109 13.47 16.11 -25.15
CA ALA A 109 12.20 15.46 -24.86
C ALA A 109 11.40 15.18 -26.15
N ALA A 110 10.72 14.04 -26.17
CA ALA A 110 9.64 13.78 -27.12
C ALA A 110 8.44 14.65 -26.72
N GLU A 111 7.86 15.38 -27.68
CA GLU A 111 6.69 16.25 -27.48
C GLU A 111 5.54 15.81 -28.38
N PHE A 112 4.34 15.74 -27.82
CA PHE A 112 3.11 15.46 -28.54
C PHE A 112 1.92 16.24 -27.93
N SER A 113 0.79 16.25 -28.63
CA SER A 113 -0.42 16.94 -28.16
C SER A 113 -1.41 15.97 -27.51
N VAL A 114 -2.13 16.45 -26.52
CA VAL A 114 -3.31 15.79 -25.96
C VAL A 114 -4.52 16.64 -26.27
N SER A 115 -5.48 16.09 -27.02
CA SER A 115 -6.71 16.79 -27.37
C SER A 115 -7.81 16.36 -26.41
N THR A 116 -8.51 17.31 -25.79
CA THR A 116 -9.59 17.03 -24.84
C THR A 116 -10.93 17.41 -25.45
N ALA A 117 -11.90 16.51 -25.37
CA ALA A 117 -13.29 16.70 -25.72
C ALA A 117 -14.18 16.35 -24.53
N ARG A 118 -15.22 17.15 -24.26
CA ARG A 118 -16.29 16.80 -23.32
C ARG A 118 -17.63 17.26 -23.91
N GLY A 119 -18.57 16.32 -24.06
CA GLY A 119 -19.80 16.54 -24.81
C GLY A 119 -19.54 17.12 -26.21
N GLU A 120 -20.52 17.85 -26.73
CA GLU A 120 -20.41 18.49 -28.06
C GLU A 120 -19.68 19.85 -28.02
N SER A 121 -19.64 20.52 -26.86
CA SER A 121 -19.31 21.94 -26.76
C SER A 121 -17.90 22.25 -26.26
N TYR A 122 -17.29 21.37 -25.44
CA TYR A 122 -15.98 21.63 -24.87
C TYR A 122 -14.87 20.96 -25.68
N ARG A 123 -13.90 21.77 -26.12
CA ARG A 123 -12.68 21.32 -26.79
C ARG A 123 -11.48 22.08 -26.22
N ALA A 124 -10.41 21.37 -25.88
CA ALA A 124 -9.15 21.94 -25.40
C ALA A 124 -7.97 21.12 -25.92
N TRP A 125 -6.75 21.67 -25.78
CA TRP A 125 -5.52 20.94 -26.09
C TRP A 125 -4.43 21.28 -25.07
N SER A 126 -3.57 20.31 -24.80
CA SER A 126 -2.38 20.42 -23.97
C SER A 126 -1.16 19.86 -24.71
N LYS A 127 0.03 20.30 -24.33
CA LYS A 127 1.29 19.66 -24.74
C LYS A 127 1.77 18.74 -23.63
N ALA A 128 2.23 17.56 -24.01
CA ALA A 128 2.82 16.59 -23.10
C ALA A 128 4.23 16.24 -23.59
N ARG A 129 5.12 15.97 -22.63
CA ARG A 129 6.54 15.74 -22.88
C ARG A 129 7.09 14.64 -21.98
N PHE A 130 7.97 13.81 -22.53
CA PHE A 130 8.79 12.88 -21.74
C PHE A 130 10.18 12.72 -22.37
N PHE A 131 11.15 12.30 -21.57
CA PHE A 131 12.51 12.02 -22.03
C PHE A 131 12.64 10.53 -22.37
N ALA A 132 12.70 10.21 -23.66
CA ALA A 132 12.84 8.81 -24.11
C ALA A 132 14.11 8.13 -23.58
N ALA A 133 15.18 8.90 -23.30
CA ALA A 133 16.42 8.38 -22.73
C ALA A 133 16.22 7.71 -21.36
N TYR A 134 15.28 8.19 -20.54
CA TYR A 134 14.98 7.57 -19.24
C TYR A 134 14.50 6.13 -19.39
N GLN A 135 13.82 5.82 -20.50
CA GLN A 135 13.19 4.52 -20.70
C GLN A 135 14.23 3.48 -21.16
N GLN A 136 15.31 3.96 -21.78
CA GLN A 136 16.50 3.16 -22.10
C GLN A 136 17.33 2.87 -20.84
N LEU A 137 17.48 3.86 -19.95
CA LEU A 137 18.16 3.66 -18.65
C LEU A 137 17.38 2.67 -17.78
N ASP A 138 16.04 2.80 -17.75
CA ASP A 138 15.16 1.87 -17.05
C ASP A 138 15.29 0.42 -17.53
N GLU A 139 15.38 0.23 -18.85
CA GLU A 139 15.59 -1.07 -19.49
C GLU A 139 16.95 -1.68 -19.11
N HIS A 140 18.00 -0.87 -19.12
CA HIS A 140 19.35 -1.30 -18.73
C HIS A 140 19.42 -1.71 -17.25
N ASP A 141 18.78 -0.94 -16.36
CA ASP A 141 18.89 -1.14 -14.92
C ASP A 141 17.82 -2.10 -14.36
N ALA A 142 17.00 -2.73 -15.22
CA ALA A 142 15.83 -3.51 -14.82
C ALA A 142 16.22 -4.67 -13.87
N PRO A 143 15.54 -4.85 -12.73
CA PRO A 143 15.82 -5.95 -11.82
C PRO A 143 15.69 -7.33 -12.49
N ASP A 144 16.59 -8.24 -12.14
CA ASP A 144 16.51 -9.63 -12.58
C ASP A 144 15.19 -10.30 -12.14
N GLY A 145 14.64 -11.18 -12.98
CA GLY A 145 13.48 -12.00 -12.67
C GLY A 145 12.12 -11.37 -12.99
N LEU A 146 12.07 -10.10 -13.41
CA LEU A 146 10.85 -9.49 -13.95
C LEU A 146 10.60 -9.92 -15.40
N PRO A 147 9.34 -10.05 -15.83
CA PRO A 147 9.03 -10.22 -17.26
C PRO A 147 9.63 -9.07 -18.08
N PRO A 148 10.29 -9.36 -19.22
CA PRO A 148 10.91 -8.33 -20.03
C PRO A 148 9.87 -7.37 -20.61
N LEU A 149 10.21 -6.09 -20.68
CA LEU A 149 9.45 -5.07 -21.39
C LEU A 149 10.21 -4.62 -22.62
N THR A 150 9.51 -4.43 -23.72
CA THR A 150 10.05 -3.76 -24.90
C THR A 150 10.16 -2.26 -24.65
N LEU A 151 11.12 -1.63 -25.32
CA LEU A 151 11.27 -0.18 -25.25
C LEU A 151 10.00 0.58 -25.73
N ASP A 152 9.25 0.05 -26.70
CA ASP A 152 7.99 0.65 -27.15
C ASP A 152 6.90 0.62 -26.07
N GLN A 153 6.82 -0.46 -25.28
CA GLN A 153 5.91 -0.51 -24.12
C GLN A 153 6.29 0.55 -23.08
N ARG A 154 7.59 0.75 -22.83
CA ARG A 154 8.10 1.79 -21.93
C ARG A 154 7.80 3.20 -22.46
N HIS A 155 8.03 3.46 -23.74
CA HIS A 155 7.68 4.74 -24.38
C HIS A 155 6.18 5.04 -24.35
N ARG A 156 5.33 4.02 -24.55
CA ARG A 156 3.88 4.18 -24.45
C ARG A 156 3.48 4.56 -23.03
N ALA A 157 4.00 3.87 -22.01
CA ALA A 157 3.74 4.21 -20.61
C ALA A 157 4.14 5.66 -20.31
N ALA A 158 5.30 6.10 -20.80
CA ALA A 158 5.77 7.47 -20.69
C ALA A 158 4.88 8.51 -21.32
N ALA A 159 4.43 8.25 -22.55
CA ALA A 159 3.48 9.11 -23.24
C ALA A 159 2.16 9.20 -22.47
N TYR A 160 1.64 8.09 -21.95
CA TYR A 160 0.39 8.09 -21.20
C TYR A 160 0.51 8.80 -19.84
N ALA A 161 1.59 8.59 -19.09
CA ALA A 161 1.84 9.31 -17.84
C ALA A 161 2.03 10.82 -18.06
N ALA A 162 2.78 11.21 -19.10
CA ALA A 162 2.95 12.61 -19.48
C ALA A 162 1.63 13.25 -19.93
N ALA A 163 0.81 12.52 -20.70
CA ALA A 163 -0.51 12.98 -21.11
C ALA A 163 -1.43 13.19 -19.91
N ALA A 164 -1.50 12.20 -19.00
CA ALA A 164 -2.27 12.25 -17.77
C ALA A 164 -1.84 13.43 -16.89
N GLY A 165 -0.54 13.63 -16.70
CA GLY A 165 0.00 14.78 -15.97
C GLY A 165 -0.40 16.13 -16.59
N ALA A 166 -0.38 16.22 -17.93
CA ALA A 166 -0.73 17.45 -18.65
C ALA A 166 -2.23 17.81 -18.63
N VAL A 167 -3.11 16.85 -18.34
CA VAL A 167 -4.56 17.07 -18.22
C VAL A 167 -5.07 16.92 -16.78
N GLY A 168 -4.18 16.60 -15.83
CA GLY A 168 -4.48 16.53 -14.41
C GLY A 168 -5.28 15.28 -14.00
N ILE A 169 -4.89 14.12 -14.52
CA ILE A 169 -5.36 12.81 -14.07
C ILE A 169 -4.47 12.33 -12.91
N ASP A 170 -5.08 11.75 -11.86
CA ASP A 170 -4.39 11.33 -10.63
C ASP A 170 -3.76 9.93 -10.76
N ALA A 171 -4.44 9.03 -11.47
CA ALA A 171 -3.97 7.67 -11.72
C ALA A 171 -4.54 7.13 -13.04
N ILE A 172 -3.79 6.24 -13.69
CA ILE A 172 -4.19 5.57 -14.92
C ILE A 172 -4.60 4.13 -14.61
N VAL A 173 -5.75 3.70 -15.10
CA VAL A 173 -6.20 2.30 -15.06
C VAL A 173 -5.93 1.68 -16.42
N THR A 174 -5.11 0.63 -16.47
CA THR A 174 -4.65 -0.02 -17.71
C THR A 174 -4.33 -1.49 -17.47
N THR A 175 -4.45 -2.33 -18.50
CA THR A 175 -3.96 -3.72 -18.50
C THR A 175 -2.62 -3.86 -19.23
N ALA A 176 -1.97 -2.74 -19.57
CA ALA A 176 -0.61 -2.75 -20.11
C ALA A 176 0.38 -3.43 -19.14
N PRO A 177 1.39 -4.15 -19.65
CA PRO A 177 2.36 -4.86 -18.81
C PRO A 177 3.27 -3.94 -17.99
N THR A 178 3.18 -2.62 -18.18
CA THR A 178 3.89 -1.58 -17.43
C THR A 178 3.16 -1.14 -16.16
N ALA A 179 1.90 -1.56 -15.97
CA ALA A 179 1.09 -1.20 -14.81
C ALA A 179 1.74 -1.67 -13.50
N GLY A 180 1.82 -0.77 -12.51
CA GLY A 180 2.33 -1.07 -11.17
C GLY A 180 3.83 -1.38 -11.09
N ARG A 181 4.57 -1.29 -12.20
CA ARG A 181 5.98 -1.66 -12.24
C ARG A 181 6.90 -0.59 -11.67
N THR A 182 7.87 -1.03 -10.89
CA THR A 182 8.85 -0.19 -10.18
C THR A 182 10.01 0.23 -11.10
N ASP A 183 10.32 -0.61 -12.09
CA ASP A 183 11.34 -0.41 -13.12
C ASP A 183 10.83 0.42 -14.32
N VAL A 184 9.73 1.16 -14.16
CA VAL A 184 9.17 2.07 -15.16
C VAL A 184 9.06 3.46 -14.52
N ALA A 185 9.90 4.41 -14.93
CA ALA A 185 9.96 5.76 -14.35
C ALA A 185 8.66 6.55 -14.44
N ASP A 186 7.84 6.24 -15.43
CA ASP A 186 6.58 6.95 -15.69
C ASP A 186 5.57 6.78 -14.54
N ASN A 187 5.64 5.64 -13.84
CA ASN A 187 4.84 5.36 -12.65
C ASN A 187 5.23 6.22 -11.42
N ASP A 188 6.33 6.96 -11.51
CA ASP A 188 6.70 7.98 -10.52
C ASP A 188 6.06 9.34 -10.81
N VAL A 189 5.55 9.56 -12.03
CA VAL A 189 4.89 10.81 -12.45
C VAL A 189 3.38 10.69 -12.25
N VAL A 190 2.76 9.71 -12.90
CA VAL A 190 1.36 9.33 -12.68
C VAL A 190 1.33 7.81 -12.59
N VAL A 191 0.85 7.29 -11.48
CA VAL A 191 0.80 5.84 -11.28
C VAL A 191 -0.14 5.21 -12.31
N SER A 192 0.34 4.17 -13.00
CA SER A 192 -0.54 3.27 -13.74
C SER A 192 -0.79 1.99 -12.93
N VAL A 193 -2.05 1.56 -12.86
CA VAL A 193 -2.49 0.39 -12.09
C VAL A 193 -3.44 -0.46 -12.91
N THR A 194 -3.51 -1.74 -12.58
CA THR A 194 -4.55 -2.63 -13.12
C THR A 194 -5.92 -2.26 -12.54
N PRO A 195 -7.03 -2.72 -13.13
CA PRO A 195 -8.37 -2.54 -12.56
C PRO A 195 -8.48 -2.94 -11.09
N ASP A 196 -7.93 -4.09 -10.71
CA ASP A 196 -7.94 -4.55 -9.31
C ASP A 196 -7.07 -3.69 -8.40
N ALA A 197 -5.93 -3.21 -8.90
CA ALA A 197 -5.04 -2.32 -8.15
C ALA A 197 -5.55 -0.86 -8.08
N ALA A 198 -6.58 -0.48 -8.84
CA ALA A 198 -7.27 0.80 -8.67
C ALA A 198 -8.20 0.80 -7.45
N VAL A 199 -8.73 -0.35 -7.06
CA VAL A 199 -9.62 -0.51 -5.90
C VAL A 199 -8.98 -0.03 -4.58
N PRO A 200 -7.71 -0.37 -4.25
CA PRO A 200 -7.07 0.19 -3.05
C PRO A 200 -6.77 1.69 -3.14
N LEU A 201 -6.55 2.26 -4.33
CA LEU A 201 -6.42 3.72 -4.50
C LEU A 201 -7.74 4.42 -4.15
N ILE A 202 -8.85 3.88 -4.66
CA ILE A 202 -10.20 4.36 -4.35
C ILE A 202 -10.50 4.14 -2.86
N GLY A 203 -10.18 2.98 -2.30
CA GLY A 203 -10.34 2.69 -0.88
C GLY A 203 -9.57 3.66 0.00
N HIS A 204 -8.33 4.00 -0.37
CA HIS A 204 -7.54 5.03 0.29
C HIS A 204 -8.24 6.39 0.24
N TYR A 205 -8.72 6.81 -0.93
CA TYR A 205 -9.50 8.04 -1.09
C TYR A 205 -10.73 8.08 -0.17
N LEU A 206 -11.54 7.02 -0.13
CA LEU A 206 -12.71 6.94 0.74
C LEU A 206 -12.34 7.06 2.23
N ARG A 207 -11.24 6.44 2.65
CA ARG A 207 -10.78 6.48 4.04
C ARG A 207 -10.24 7.85 4.46
N VAL A 208 -9.47 8.51 3.60
CA VAL A 208 -8.91 9.85 3.87
C VAL A 208 -10.02 10.92 3.86
N THR A 209 -10.96 10.84 2.92
CA THR A 209 -12.10 11.76 2.81
C THR A 209 -13.21 11.49 3.83
N SER A 210 -13.03 10.49 4.69
CA SER A 210 -13.98 10.07 5.70
C SER A 210 -15.35 9.61 5.18
N ASN A 211 -15.38 8.99 3.99
CA ASN A 211 -16.57 8.41 3.39
C ASN A 211 -16.78 6.93 3.79
N PRO A 212 -17.83 6.58 4.56
CA PRO A 212 -18.09 5.19 4.97
C PRO A 212 -18.87 4.37 3.93
N VAL A 213 -19.23 4.95 2.78
CA VAL A 213 -19.99 4.27 1.72
C VAL A 213 -19.02 3.52 0.80
N VAL A 214 -19.04 2.19 0.87
CA VAL A 214 -18.07 1.34 0.16
C VAL A 214 -18.57 0.83 -1.19
N THR A 215 -19.88 0.73 -1.37
CA THR A 215 -20.48 0.29 -2.65
C THR A 215 -21.72 1.11 -2.92
N VAL A 216 -21.88 1.57 -4.16
CA VAL A 216 -23.11 2.18 -4.68
C VAL A 216 -23.46 1.45 -5.97
N GLU A 217 -24.54 0.69 -5.95
CA GLU A 217 -25.05 0.00 -7.13
C GLU A 217 -26.29 0.72 -7.64
N ARG A 218 -26.36 0.96 -8.95
CA ARG A 218 -27.49 1.64 -9.59
C ARG A 218 -27.99 0.77 -10.74
N GLY A 219 -29.29 0.83 -11.00
CA GLY A 219 -29.86 0.16 -12.16
C GLY A 219 -31.26 0.64 -12.50
N MET A 220 -31.80 0.11 -13.60
CA MET A 220 -33.15 0.42 -14.05
C MET A 220 -34.13 -0.64 -13.57
N LEU A 221 -35.32 -0.20 -13.14
CA LEU A 221 -36.41 -1.09 -12.77
C LEU A 221 -37.21 -1.51 -14.00
N VAL A 222 -37.67 -2.77 -14.01
CA VAL A 222 -38.59 -3.27 -15.03
C VAL A 222 -39.91 -2.50 -14.92
N GLY A 223 -40.28 -1.75 -15.97
CA GLY A 223 -41.48 -0.90 -16.00
C GLY A 223 -41.21 0.61 -15.86
N GLY A 224 -39.95 1.03 -15.76
CA GLY A 224 -39.53 2.42 -15.63
C GLY A 224 -39.17 2.82 -14.20
N GLY A 225 -38.22 3.75 -14.07
CA GLY A 225 -37.61 4.16 -12.80
C GLY A 225 -36.21 3.56 -12.59
N SER A 226 -35.49 4.11 -11.62
CA SER A 226 -34.16 3.65 -11.22
C SER A 226 -34.16 3.14 -9.78
N TRP A 227 -33.23 2.24 -9.47
CA TRP A 227 -32.92 1.83 -8.10
C TRP A 227 -31.47 2.19 -7.77
N GLU A 228 -31.22 2.45 -6.49
CA GLU A 228 -29.89 2.63 -5.93
C GLU A 228 -29.79 1.80 -4.64
N THR A 229 -28.75 0.99 -4.52
CA THR A 229 -28.42 0.24 -3.30
C THR A 229 -27.05 0.67 -2.80
N THR A 230 -26.98 1.03 -1.53
CA THR A 230 -25.77 1.58 -0.92
C THR A 230 -25.30 0.68 0.21
N GLU A 231 -24.08 0.16 0.12
CA GLU A 231 -23.41 -0.51 1.24
C GLU A 231 -22.56 0.50 2.03
N SER A 232 -22.85 0.63 3.32
CA SER A 232 -22.13 1.54 4.22
C SER A 232 -21.61 0.79 5.45
N THR A 233 -20.43 1.20 5.92
CA THR A 233 -19.87 0.77 7.20
C THR A 233 -20.42 1.58 8.37
N ALA A 234 -21.33 2.53 8.12
CA ALA A 234 -21.90 3.54 9.03
C ALA A 234 -20.89 4.55 9.60
N THR A 235 -19.65 4.14 9.87
CA THR A 235 -18.58 5.02 10.33
C THR A 235 -17.25 4.63 9.68
N ILE A 236 -16.34 5.59 9.58
CA ILE A 236 -14.96 5.34 9.16
C ILE A 236 -14.20 4.46 10.13
N VAL A 237 -14.52 4.58 11.42
CA VAL A 237 -13.99 3.72 12.46
C VAL A 237 -14.28 2.25 12.14
N ASN A 238 -15.50 1.94 11.66
CA ASN A 238 -15.88 0.61 11.21
C ASN A 238 -15.23 0.23 9.87
N LEU A 239 -15.05 1.17 8.95
CA LEU A 239 -14.36 0.89 7.68
C LEU A 239 -12.94 0.39 7.90
N TYR A 240 -12.16 1.08 8.74
CA TYR A 240 -10.84 0.59 9.14
C TYR A 240 -10.88 -0.71 9.93
N ASP A 241 -11.87 -0.85 10.81
CA ASP A 241 -12.01 -2.06 11.61
C ASP A 241 -12.26 -3.29 10.72
N TRP A 242 -13.28 -3.24 9.86
CA TRP A 242 -13.63 -4.31 8.93
C TRP A 242 -12.51 -4.57 7.90
N GLY A 243 -11.88 -3.51 7.39
CA GLY A 243 -10.70 -3.59 6.53
C GLY A 243 -9.56 -4.38 7.14
N THR A 244 -9.11 -3.96 8.33
CA THR A 244 -7.94 -4.57 8.99
C THR A 244 -8.18 -6.01 9.46
N VAL A 245 -9.37 -6.35 9.95
CA VAL A 245 -9.66 -7.72 10.42
C VAL A 245 -10.13 -8.67 9.33
N SER A 246 -10.48 -8.16 8.13
CA SER A 246 -10.98 -9.00 7.03
C SER A 246 -10.00 -10.09 6.58
N GLY A 247 -8.69 -9.90 6.80
CA GLY A 247 -7.64 -10.89 6.56
C GLY A 247 -7.22 -11.71 7.78
N LEU A 248 -7.89 -11.53 8.92
CA LEU A 248 -7.48 -12.10 10.22
C LEU A 248 -8.59 -12.98 10.83
N PRO A 249 -9.06 -14.06 10.16
CA PRO A 249 -10.20 -14.85 10.62
C PRO A 249 -9.98 -15.49 12.01
N TYR A 250 -8.77 -15.96 12.33
CA TYR A 250 -8.47 -16.50 13.66
C TYR A 250 -8.49 -15.41 14.72
N PHE A 251 -7.88 -14.26 14.42
CA PHE A 251 -7.85 -13.13 15.35
C PHE A 251 -9.24 -12.52 15.60
N ASP A 252 -10.07 -12.37 14.57
CA ASP A 252 -11.43 -11.83 14.69
C ASP A 252 -12.28 -12.70 15.61
N ALA A 253 -12.24 -14.02 15.42
CA ALA A 253 -12.95 -15.00 16.24
C ALA A 253 -12.34 -15.18 17.65
N ALA A 254 -11.03 -14.95 17.81
CA ALA A 254 -10.31 -15.21 19.07
C ALA A 254 -10.86 -14.44 20.26
N SER A 255 -11.36 -13.22 20.05
CA SER A 255 -11.98 -12.42 21.12
C SER A 255 -13.17 -13.14 21.77
N MET A 256 -14.02 -13.79 20.97
CA MET A 256 -15.18 -14.53 21.44
C MET A 256 -14.77 -15.80 22.20
N PHE A 257 -13.79 -16.54 21.66
CA PHE A 257 -13.28 -17.75 22.30
C PHE A 257 -12.56 -17.42 23.62
N ALA A 258 -11.78 -16.34 23.66
CA ALA A 258 -11.09 -15.88 24.84
C ALA A 258 -12.09 -15.49 25.95
N ALA A 259 -13.16 -14.76 25.62
CA ALA A 259 -14.19 -14.37 26.58
C ALA A 259 -14.90 -15.56 27.24
N ALA A 260 -15.04 -16.68 26.52
CA ALA A 260 -15.66 -17.90 27.04
C ALA A 260 -14.75 -18.73 27.97
N ALA A 261 -13.44 -18.45 28.01
CA ALA A 261 -12.47 -19.18 28.83
C ALA A 261 -12.38 -18.66 30.27
N LYS A 262 -11.88 -19.48 31.20
CA LYS A 262 -11.63 -19.08 32.60
C LYS A 262 -10.47 -18.05 32.66
N GLY A 263 -10.71 -16.88 33.25
CA GLY A 263 -9.80 -15.71 33.12
C GLY A 263 -10.01 -14.90 31.82
N GLY A 264 -11.07 -15.23 31.07
CA GLY A 264 -11.36 -14.77 29.71
C GLY A 264 -11.58 -13.27 29.48
N PRO A 265 -12.15 -12.47 30.41
CA PRO A 265 -12.37 -11.05 30.17
C PRO A 265 -11.07 -10.29 29.86
N GLU A 266 -9.98 -10.55 30.57
CA GLU A 266 -8.72 -9.84 30.36
C GLU A 266 -8.05 -10.20 29.03
N ALA A 267 -8.14 -11.46 28.58
CA ALA A 267 -7.64 -11.87 27.28
C ALA A 267 -8.46 -11.22 26.15
N ALA A 268 -9.80 -11.24 26.26
CA ALA A 268 -10.69 -10.60 25.29
C ALA A 268 -10.48 -9.07 25.19
N GLU A 269 -10.22 -8.40 26.31
CA GLU A 269 -9.81 -6.98 26.34
C GLU A 269 -8.49 -6.74 25.60
N ALA A 270 -7.53 -7.67 25.69
CA ALA A 270 -6.27 -7.55 24.98
C ALA A 270 -6.46 -7.66 23.47
N PHE A 271 -7.26 -8.64 23.00
CA PHE A 271 -7.65 -8.76 21.59
C PHE A 271 -8.33 -7.49 21.08
N THR A 272 -9.27 -6.93 21.87
CA THR A 272 -9.93 -5.66 21.54
C THR A 272 -8.93 -4.50 21.43
N SER A 273 -7.97 -4.44 22.36
CA SER A 273 -6.92 -3.41 22.36
C SER A 273 -5.98 -3.53 21.16
N VAL A 274 -5.59 -4.76 20.79
CA VAL A 274 -4.79 -5.04 19.59
C VAL A 274 -5.55 -4.60 18.34
N ARG A 275 -6.83 -4.99 18.19
CA ARG A 275 -7.69 -4.59 17.07
C ARG A 275 -7.77 -3.07 16.89
N ILE A 276 -7.97 -2.34 17.98
CA ILE A 276 -8.00 -0.87 17.97
C ILE A 276 -6.66 -0.29 17.48
N ARG A 277 -5.53 -0.88 17.87
CA ARG A 277 -4.21 -0.41 17.48
C ARG A 277 -3.87 -0.74 16.03
N LEU A 278 -4.24 -1.93 15.53
CA LEU A 278 -4.11 -2.28 14.11
C LEU A 278 -4.89 -1.31 13.21
N ARG A 279 -6.15 -1.00 13.56
CA ARG A 279 -6.92 0.06 12.88
C ARG A 279 -6.20 1.41 12.87
N ARG A 280 -5.65 1.82 14.00
CA ARG A 280 -4.96 3.11 14.12
C ARG A 280 -3.65 3.14 13.32
N ALA A 281 -2.94 2.02 13.23
CA ALA A 281 -1.78 1.87 12.35
C ALA A 281 -2.18 2.03 10.88
N ALA A 282 -3.27 1.37 10.44
CA ALA A 282 -3.78 1.51 9.08
C ALA A 282 -4.15 2.96 8.73
N ARG A 283 -4.77 3.67 9.68
CA ARG A 283 -5.06 5.10 9.51
C ARG A 283 -3.79 5.95 9.44
N ALA A 284 -2.78 5.67 10.26
CA ALA A 284 -1.51 6.38 10.20
C ALA A 284 -0.80 6.15 8.86
N PHE A 285 -0.89 4.94 8.30
CA PHE A 285 -0.38 4.63 6.97
C PHE A 285 -1.15 5.38 5.86
N ASP A 286 -2.48 5.52 5.96
CA ASP A 286 -3.23 6.38 5.03
C ASP A 286 -2.79 7.85 5.17
N ASP A 287 -2.60 8.37 6.38
CA ASP A 287 -2.09 9.74 6.57
C ASP A 287 -0.70 9.92 5.91
N LEU A 288 0.15 8.90 5.97
CA LEU A 288 1.46 8.84 5.32
C LEU A 288 1.31 8.92 3.79
N LEU A 289 0.48 8.08 3.18
CA LEU A 289 0.25 8.09 1.73
C LEU A 289 -0.37 9.41 1.24
N ALA A 290 -1.28 9.99 2.03
CA ALA A 290 -1.89 11.27 1.74
C ALA A 290 -0.85 12.40 1.73
N ALA A 291 0.06 12.43 2.72
CA ALA A 291 1.17 13.37 2.74
C ALA A 291 2.08 13.22 1.51
N LEU A 292 2.48 11.98 1.17
CA LEU A 292 3.32 11.67 0.00
C LEU A 292 2.68 12.01 -1.36
N SER A 293 1.38 12.24 -1.40
CA SER A 293 0.67 12.66 -2.62
C SER A 293 0.81 14.17 -2.90
N ASN A 294 1.61 14.88 -2.11
CA ASN A 294 1.88 16.32 -2.27
C ASN A 294 3.25 16.59 -2.94
N PRO A 295 3.40 17.71 -3.67
CA PRO A 295 4.67 18.06 -4.32
C PRO A 295 5.86 18.16 -3.36
N LEU A 296 6.97 17.53 -3.74
CA LEU A 296 8.26 17.57 -3.04
C LEU A 296 9.18 18.70 -3.54
N ASP A 297 8.62 19.82 -4.00
CA ASP A 297 9.39 20.92 -4.60
C ASP A 297 9.50 22.16 -3.69
N GLY A 298 10.70 22.76 -3.71
CA GLY A 298 11.00 23.95 -2.93
C GLY A 298 10.78 23.75 -1.42
N LYS A 299 10.19 24.75 -0.76
CA LYS A 299 9.96 24.73 0.69
C LYS A 299 8.89 23.73 1.14
N ARG A 300 8.04 23.25 0.24
CA ARG A 300 6.99 22.26 0.56
C ARG A 300 7.58 20.88 0.85
N ASN A 301 8.81 20.65 0.40
CA ASN A 301 9.51 19.40 0.65
C ASN A 301 9.66 19.12 2.15
N GLU A 302 10.08 20.11 2.94
CA GLU A 302 10.22 19.99 4.39
C GLU A 302 8.87 19.68 5.07
N ASP A 303 7.80 20.36 4.65
CA ASP A 303 6.45 20.12 5.18
C ASP A 303 5.96 18.69 4.88
N VAL A 304 6.22 18.17 3.67
CA VAL A 304 5.83 16.81 3.29
C VAL A 304 6.68 15.77 4.01
N ALA A 305 7.99 15.96 4.10
CA ALA A 305 8.90 15.06 4.82
C ALA A 305 8.50 14.96 6.30
N GLU A 306 8.24 16.10 6.96
CA GLU A 306 7.79 16.14 8.36
C GLU A 306 6.43 15.47 8.54
N ALA A 307 5.42 15.81 7.72
CA ALA A 307 4.10 15.21 7.82
C ALA A 307 4.12 13.69 7.59
N THR A 308 4.98 13.23 6.67
CA THR A 308 5.15 11.81 6.38
C THR A 308 5.88 11.10 7.53
N ALA A 309 6.93 11.71 8.09
CA ALA A 309 7.65 11.19 9.25
C ALA A 309 6.72 11.06 10.48
N GLU A 310 5.94 12.10 10.79
CA GLU A 310 4.97 12.07 11.91
C GLU A 310 3.93 10.95 11.73
N ALA A 311 3.43 10.77 10.51
CA ALA A 311 2.48 9.69 10.20
C ALA A 311 3.12 8.30 10.40
N PHE A 312 4.34 8.12 9.93
CA PHE A 312 5.09 6.87 10.11
C PHE A 312 5.42 6.59 11.59
N ASP A 313 5.79 7.61 12.36
CA ASP A 313 6.03 7.49 13.80
C ASP A 313 4.79 7.00 14.56
N ARG A 314 3.61 7.53 14.20
CA ARG A 314 2.33 7.06 14.75
C ARG A 314 2.05 5.61 14.36
N GLU A 315 2.34 5.21 13.12
CA GLU A 315 2.22 3.82 12.68
C GLU A 315 3.09 2.89 13.54
N LEU A 316 4.38 3.19 13.66
CA LEU A 316 5.34 2.43 14.47
C LEU A 316 4.91 2.35 15.95
N LEU A 317 4.42 3.45 16.52
CA LEU A 317 3.87 3.49 17.88
C LEU A 317 2.74 2.48 18.06
N TYR A 318 1.79 2.44 17.12
CA TYR A 318 0.64 1.55 17.20
C TYR A 318 1.03 0.09 16.98
N LEU A 319 1.91 -0.21 16.01
CA LEU A 319 2.40 -1.56 15.77
C LEU A 319 3.23 -2.11 16.93
N ALA A 320 4.15 -1.31 17.49
CA ALA A 320 4.90 -1.71 18.68
C ALA A 320 3.99 -2.00 19.88
N ALA A 321 2.92 -1.21 20.06
CA ALA A 321 1.94 -1.46 21.10
C ALA A 321 1.16 -2.77 20.87
N VAL A 322 0.87 -3.13 19.62
CA VAL A 322 0.24 -4.42 19.27
C VAL A 322 1.10 -5.58 19.78
N PHE A 323 2.39 -5.60 19.47
CA PHE A 323 3.30 -6.69 19.84
C PHE A 323 3.47 -6.82 21.36
N ASP A 324 3.58 -5.68 22.06
CA ASP A 324 3.68 -5.64 23.52
C ASP A 324 2.40 -6.15 24.20
N ILE A 325 1.23 -5.68 23.76
CA ILE A 325 -0.06 -6.08 24.36
C ILE A 325 -0.27 -7.57 24.16
N PHE A 326 -0.03 -8.07 22.94
CA PHE A 326 -0.30 -9.46 22.64
C PHE A 326 0.70 -10.41 23.32
N GLY A 327 1.99 -10.05 23.38
CA GLY A 327 2.99 -10.82 24.12
C GLY A 327 2.67 -10.93 25.61
N ARG A 328 2.26 -9.83 26.26
CA ARG A 328 1.82 -9.84 27.67
C ARG A 328 0.56 -10.66 27.88
N ALA A 329 -0.41 -10.55 26.98
CA ALA A 329 -1.62 -11.36 27.04
C ALA A 329 -1.28 -12.85 26.92
N TYR A 330 -0.38 -13.22 26.01
CA TYR A 330 0.07 -14.60 25.86
C TYR A 330 0.71 -15.16 27.13
N GLN A 331 1.59 -14.41 27.80
CA GLN A 331 2.16 -14.87 29.08
C GLN A 331 1.08 -15.18 30.13
N ALA A 332 0.09 -14.29 30.27
CA ALA A 332 -1.04 -14.52 31.19
C ALA A 332 -1.95 -15.68 30.74
N MET A 333 -2.01 -15.99 29.45
CA MET A 333 -2.75 -17.16 28.95
C MET A 333 -2.01 -18.47 29.21
N VAL A 334 -0.67 -18.48 29.12
CA VAL A 334 0.17 -19.64 29.43
C VAL A 334 0.23 -19.90 30.94
N ASP A 335 0.40 -18.85 31.74
CA ASP A 335 0.39 -18.89 33.19
C ASP A 335 -0.62 -17.87 33.75
N PRO A 336 -1.86 -18.30 34.06
CA PRO A 336 -2.89 -17.43 34.63
C PRO A 336 -2.58 -16.84 36.00
N SER A 337 -1.49 -17.25 36.67
CA SER A 337 -1.04 -16.63 37.91
C SER A 337 -0.26 -15.33 37.69
N VAL A 338 0.21 -15.09 36.46
CA VAL A 338 0.94 -13.87 36.10
C VAL A 338 -0.03 -12.70 35.97
N ASP A 339 0.21 -11.64 36.75
CA ASP A 339 -0.46 -10.36 36.57
C ASP A 339 -0.05 -9.76 35.21
N ARG A 340 -1.01 -9.66 34.28
CA ARG A 340 -0.83 -9.08 32.94
C ARG A 340 -0.19 -7.69 32.97
N LYS A 341 -0.45 -6.89 34.01
CA LYS A 341 0.15 -5.54 34.14
C LYS A 341 1.64 -5.57 34.47
N LYS A 342 2.12 -6.67 35.06
CA LYS A 342 3.53 -6.90 35.40
C LYS A 342 4.27 -7.70 34.32
N ALA A 343 3.54 -8.39 33.45
CA ALA A 343 4.09 -9.10 32.31
C ALA A 343 4.92 -8.16 31.41
N ARG A 344 6.03 -8.68 30.88
CA ARG A 344 7.00 -7.93 30.05
C ARG A 344 7.21 -8.55 28.67
N GLY A 345 6.48 -9.61 28.35
CA GLY A 345 6.55 -10.29 27.06
C GLY A 345 6.18 -9.37 25.91
N SER A 346 6.83 -9.57 24.77
CA SER A 346 6.50 -8.87 23.54
C SER A 346 6.86 -9.74 22.34
N LEU A 347 5.99 -9.72 21.33
CA LEU A 347 6.13 -10.58 20.15
C LEU A 347 7.30 -10.21 19.24
N ASP A 348 7.91 -9.04 19.43
CA ASP A 348 9.12 -8.61 18.70
C ASP A 348 10.40 -9.28 19.23
N SER A 349 10.39 -9.72 20.49
CA SER A 349 11.60 -10.14 21.19
C SER A 349 11.99 -11.56 20.82
N ARG A 350 13.21 -11.72 20.29
CA ARG A 350 13.81 -13.04 20.05
C ARG A 350 13.84 -13.89 21.32
N THR A 351 14.29 -13.30 22.43
CA THR A 351 14.35 -13.99 23.74
C THR A 351 12.98 -14.47 24.19
N PHE A 352 11.93 -13.67 23.95
CA PHE A 352 10.56 -14.06 24.27
C PHE A 352 10.12 -15.27 23.44
N ILE A 353 10.32 -15.23 22.12
CA ILE A 353 9.99 -16.36 21.24
C ILE A 353 10.75 -17.62 21.65
N ASP A 354 12.05 -17.52 21.90
CA ASP A 354 12.88 -18.67 22.25
C ASP A 354 12.53 -19.29 23.62
N LYS A 355 12.22 -18.47 24.63
CA LYS A 355 11.98 -18.96 25.99
C LYS A 355 10.52 -19.30 26.30
N GLU A 356 9.57 -18.57 25.71
CA GLU A 356 8.15 -18.61 26.10
C GLU A 356 7.26 -19.25 25.03
N VAL A 357 7.69 -19.28 23.76
CA VAL A 357 6.90 -19.80 22.64
C VAL A 357 7.47 -21.13 22.14
N ARG A 358 8.76 -21.19 21.80
CA ARG A 358 9.43 -22.42 21.33
C ARG A 358 9.45 -23.54 22.35
N THR A 359 9.40 -23.21 23.63
CA THR A 359 9.27 -24.20 24.70
C THR A 359 7.87 -24.79 24.80
N GLN A 360 6.86 -24.18 24.19
CA GLN A 360 5.46 -24.59 24.32
C GLN A 360 4.91 -25.32 23.09
N TYR A 361 5.52 -25.13 21.91
CA TYR A 361 5.01 -25.64 20.63
C TYR A 361 6.09 -26.34 19.81
N ASP A 362 5.69 -27.27 18.96
CA ASP A 362 6.59 -27.96 18.03
C ASP A 362 7.21 -26.96 17.03
N GLN A 363 8.51 -27.14 16.74
CA GLN A 363 9.26 -26.31 15.81
C GLN A 363 8.63 -26.25 14.41
N SER A 364 7.96 -27.32 13.95
CA SER A 364 7.31 -27.37 12.65
C SER A 364 6.16 -26.38 12.51
N LEU A 365 5.63 -25.87 13.63
CA LEU A 365 4.51 -24.92 13.66
C LEU A 365 4.97 -23.45 13.71
N LEU A 366 6.27 -23.20 13.85
CA LEU A 366 6.81 -21.87 14.18
C LEU A 366 7.46 -21.14 12.99
N GLY A 367 7.30 -21.68 11.77
CA GLY A 367 7.91 -21.12 10.56
C GLY A 367 7.51 -19.66 10.32
N ASP A 368 6.21 -19.38 10.19
CA ASP A 368 5.71 -18.02 9.97
C ASP A 368 5.94 -17.10 11.17
N VAL A 369 5.77 -17.61 12.39
CA VAL A 369 6.05 -16.84 13.62
C VAL A 369 7.50 -16.37 13.66
N THR A 370 8.46 -17.25 13.33
CA THR A 370 9.89 -16.89 13.31
C THR A 370 10.19 -15.90 12.18
N ARG A 371 9.65 -16.15 10.97
CA ARG A 371 9.84 -15.29 9.80
C ARG A 371 9.31 -13.86 10.04
N LEU A 372 8.07 -13.74 10.51
CA LEU A 372 7.39 -12.45 10.65
C LEU A 372 7.84 -11.65 11.87
N ARG A 373 8.37 -12.32 12.91
CA ARG A 373 8.96 -11.65 14.09
C ARG A 373 10.09 -10.68 13.72
N VAL A 374 10.82 -10.90 12.62
CA VAL A 374 11.89 -9.98 12.17
C VAL A 374 11.32 -8.59 11.85
N TYR A 375 10.14 -8.51 11.22
CA TYR A 375 9.48 -7.23 10.96
C TYR A 375 8.94 -6.58 12.24
N ALA A 376 8.43 -7.37 13.19
CA ALA A 376 8.02 -6.85 14.50
C ALA A 376 9.21 -6.25 15.28
N TRP A 377 10.36 -6.91 15.23
CA TRP A 377 11.62 -6.39 15.78
C TRP A 377 12.03 -5.09 15.08
N LEU A 378 11.97 -5.04 13.75
CA LEU A 378 12.29 -3.85 12.97
C LEU A 378 11.40 -2.67 13.37
N CYS A 379 10.08 -2.86 13.47
CA CYS A 379 9.17 -1.80 13.96
C CYS A 379 9.64 -1.21 15.30
N LYS A 380 10.09 -2.06 16.23
CA LYS A 380 10.53 -1.62 17.55
C LYS A 380 11.89 -0.95 17.52
N GLN A 381 12.82 -1.42 16.69
CA GLN A 381 14.12 -0.75 16.51
C GLN A 381 13.95 0.65 15.94
N LEU A 382 13.14 0.81 14.89
CA LEU A 382 12.84 2.11 14.31
C LEU A 382 12.17 3.03 15.34
N ARG A 383 11.22 2.50 16.12
CA ARG A 383 10.59 3.23 17.21
C ARG A 383 11.57 3.66 18.31
N ASN A 384 12.53 2.81 18.68
CA ASN A 384 13.52 3.16 19.70
C ASN A 384 14.42 4.30 19.21
N HIS A 385 14.77 4.32 17.92
CA HIS A 385 15.55 5.42 17.35
C HIS A 385 14.80 6.77 17.43
N ILE A 386 13.46 6.77 17.34
CA ILE A 386 12.61 7.96 17.60
C ILE A 386 12.64 8.38 19.08
N HIS A 387 12.80 7.43 20.00
CA HIS A 387 12.92 7.78 21.42
C HIS A 387 14.27 8.46 21.74
N ASP A 388 15.32 8.11 21.00
CA ASP A 388 16.67 8.63 21.19
C ASP A 388 17.00 9.86 20.32
N GLY A 389 16.17 10.16 19.30
CA GLY A 389 16.34 11.27 18.37
C GLY A 389 15.17 11.41 17.39
N VAL A 390 15.32 12.25 16.35
CA VAL A 390 14.33 12.30 15.26
C VAL A 390 14.66 11.20 14.25
N LEU A 391 13.66 10.48 13.76
CA LEU A 391 13.86 9.49 12.71
C LEU A 391 14.48 10.20 11.50
N ALA A 392 15.56 9.65 10.94
CA ALA A 392 16.27 10.25 9.81
C ALA A 392 15.51 10.04 8.49
N VAL A 393 14.34 10.67 8.38
CA VAL A 393 13.49 10.71 7.19
C VAL A 393 13.78 12.02 6.46
N ASP A 394 14.19 11.89 5.20
CA ASP A 394 14.44 13.04 4.34
C ASP A 394 14.14 12.64 2.88
N THR A 395 14.30 13.58 1.97
CA THR A 395 14.18 13.34 0.54
C THR A 395 15.48 12.94 -0.09
N HIS A 396 15.39 11.87 -0.88
CA HIS A 396 16.50 11.26 -1.58
C HIS A 396 16.12 11.00 -3.04
N PRO A 397 17.07 11.11 -3.98
CA PRO A 397 16.85 10.68 -5.36
C PRO A 397 16.31 9.24 -5.42
N GLY A 398 15.15 9.07 -6.05
CA GLY A 398 14.55 7.74 -6.25
C GLY A 398 15.15 6.98 -7.43
N ARG A 399 15.88 7.70 -8.29
CA ARG A 399 16.59 7.24 -9.48
C ARG A 399 17.89 8.04 -9.61
N SER A 400 18.90 7.45 -10.24
CA SER A 400 20.17 8.11 -10.60
C SER A 400 20.03 9.13 -11.73
N TYR A 401 18.86 9.16 -12.40
CA TYR A 401 18.55 10.07 -13.48
C TYR A 401 17.21 10.75 -13.23
N GLY A 402 17.04 11.90 -13.88
CA GLY A 402 15.91 12.78 -13.60
C GLY A 402 16.06 13.49 -12.26
N ASN A 403 15.01 14.24 -11.89
CA ASN A 403 14.97 15.03 -10.66
C ASN A 403 13.88 14.54 -9.70
N THR A 404 13.52 13.25 -9.78
CA THR A 404 12.46 12.67 -8.96
C THR A 404 13.00 12.35 -7.57
N MET A 405 12.40 12.96 -6.56
CA MET A 405 12.73 12.74 -5.16
C MET A 405 11.71 11.79 -4.53
N ASN A 406 12.19 10.91 -3.65
CA ASN A 406 11.37 10.06 -2.78
C ASN A 406 11.63 10.46 -1.33
N VAL A 407 10.62 10.39 -0.48
CA VAL A 407 10.83 10.45 0.98
C VAL A 407 11.29 9.07 1.44
N ALA A 408 12.44 9.00 2.10
CA ALA A 408 13.07 7.76 2.48
C ALA A 408 13.69 7.83 3.88
N LEU A 409 13.74 6.68 4.53
CA LEU A 409 14.41 6.49 5.82
C LEU A 409 15.90 6.21 5.59
N ASN A 410 16.78 7.03 6.17
CA ASN A 410 18.21 6.78 6.14
C ASN A 410 18.59 5.65 7.11
N LEU A 411 18.88 4.47 6.57
CA LEU A 411 19.29 3.30 7.35
C LEU A 411 20.77 3.36 7.75
N SER A 412 21.58 4.21 7.10
CA SER A 412 23.02 4.31 7.37
C SER A 412 23.32 4.88 8.75
N VAL A 413 22.37 5.60 9.34
CA VAL A 413 22.50 6.18 10.69
C VAL A 413 21.94 5.25 11.78
N ILE A 414 21.49 4.05 11.43
CA ILE A 414 20.93 3.05 12.34
C ILE A 414 21.87 1.81 12.35
N PRO A 415 22.85 1.75 13.27
CA PRO A 415 23.87 0.69 13.27
C PRO A 415 23.31 -0.73 13.33
N GLU A 416 22.16 -0.93 13.99
CA GLU A 416 21.47 -2.20 14.12
C GLU A 416 20.95 -2.74 12.77
N LEU A 417 20.77 -1.85 11.78
CA LEU A 417 20.30 -2.19 10.44
C LEU A 417 21.42 -2.22 9.40
N ALA A 418 22.67 -1.97 9.82
CA ALA A 418 23.83 -2.07 8.96
C ALA A 418 24.02 -3.50 8.42
N LEU A 419 24.60 -3.60 7.21
CA LEU A 419 24.89 -4.89 6.60
C LEU A 419 25.88 -5.68 7.48
N GLY A 420 25.48 -6.89 7.88
CA GLY A 420 26.27 -7.76 8.75
C GLY A 420 26.05 -7.55 10.25
N ALA A 421 25.14 -6.67 10.66
CA ALA A 421 24.67 -6.61 12.04
C ALA A 421 23.90 -7.89 12.43
N ASP A 422 23.87 -8.22 13.72
CA ASP A 422 23.11 -9.37 14.25
C ASP A 422 21.62 -9.03 14.35
N ASN A 423 20.95 -8.94 13.19
CA ASN A 423 19.55 -8.51 13.07
C ASN A 423 18.63 -9.54 12.41
N GLU A 424 19.14 -10.72 12.05
CA GLU A 424 18.42 -11.79 11.34
C GLU A 424 17.77 -11.34 10.01
N MET A 425 18.10 -10.16 9.50
CA MET A 425 17.60 -9.67 8.23
C MET A 425 18.27 -10.42 7.07
N THR A 426 17.48 -10.69 6.03
CA THR A 426 17.89 -11.44 4.85
C THR A 426 17.75 -10.51 3.63
N GLN A 427 18.25 -10.92 2.47
CA GLN A 427 18.04 -10.17 1.23
C GLN A 427 16.55 -9.84 1.02
N HIS A 428 15.67 -10.82 1.23
CA HIS A 428 14.22 -10.63 1.12
C HIS A 428 13.69 -9.53 2.05
N HIS A 429 14.24 -9.41 3.27
CA HIS A 429 13.83 -8.36 4.20
C HIS A 429 14.23 -6.96 3.69
N TYR A 430 15.45 -6.79 3.16
CA TYR A 430 15.87 -5.51 2.58
C TYR A 430 15.11 -5.17 1.29
N ASP A 431 14.86 -6.15 0.44
CA ASP A 431 14.08 -5.98 -0.79
C ASP A 431 12.63 -5.58 -0.48
N ALA A 432 12.00 -6.22 0.52
CA ALA A 432 10.63 -5.92 0.93
C ALA A 432 10.46 -4.51 1.54
N LEU A 433 11.53 -3.92 2.07
CA LEU A 433 11.55 -2.54 2.57
C LEU A 433 11.83 -1.51 1.46
N GLY A 434 12.13 -1.96 0.24
CA GLY A 434 12.51 -1.09 -0.86
C GLY A 434 13.81 -0.34 -0.58
N VAL A 435 14.85 -1.06 -0.15
CA VAL A 435 16.15 -0.47 0.20
C VAL A 435 17.03 -0.27 -1.02
N TRP A 436 17.72 0.87 -1.11
CA TRP A 436 18.74 1.15 -2.13
C TRP A 436 19.87 2.03 -1.61
N GLN A 437 20.96 2.09 -2.37
CA GLN A 437 22.02 3.09 -2.24
C GLN A 437 21.65 4.32 -3.08
N THR A 438 21.27 5.40 -2.41
CA THR A 438 20.92 6.67 -3.08
C THR A 438 22.16 7.45 -3.48
N GLU A 439 22.04 8.21 -4.57
CA GLU A 439 23.01 9.25 -4.89
C GLU A 439 23.06 10.32 -3.78
N PRO A 440 24.20 11.00 -3.61
CA PRO A 440 24.33 12.10 -2.67
C PRO A 440 23.34 13.23 -2.94
N VAL A 441 22.62 13.66 -1.90
CA VAL A 441 21.73 14.83 -1.97
C VAL A 441 22.53 16.14 -2.09
N SER A 442 23.82 16.12 -1.72
CA SER A 442 24.75 17.25 -1.78
C SER A 442 26.13 16.80 -2.27
N PRO A 443 26.90 17.64 -2.98
CA PRO A 443 28.27 17.30 -3.42
C PRO A 443 29.25 16.94 -2.29
N PHE A 444 28.88 17.27 -1.04
CA PHE A 444 29.71 17.05 0.14
C PHE A 444 29.27 15.84 0.99
N THR A 445 28.18 15.17 0.62
CA THR A 445 27.72 13.96 1.30
C THR A 445 28.08 12.70 0.50
N GLY A 446 28.26 11.57 1.18
CA GLY A 446 28.45 10.28 0.53
C GLY A 446 27.12 9.64 0.12
N SER A 447 27.20 8.52 -0.62
CA SER A 447 26.07 7.61 -0.82
C SER A 447 25.54 7.15 0.54
N SER A 448 24.22 7.03 0.67
CA SER A 448 23.55 6.49 1.85
C SER A 448 22.70 5.29 1.48
N MET A 449 22.63 4.30 2.36
CA MET A 449 21.61 3.26 2.33
C MET A 449 20.31 3.83 2.87
N VAL A 450 19.25 3.84 2.05
CA VAL A 450 17.94 4.38 2.40
C VAL A 450 16.83 3.38 2.07
N ALA A 451 15.69 3.48 2.76
CA ALA A 451 14.49 2.66 2.53
C ALA A 451 13.29 3.53 2.14
N ASP A 452 12.54 3.13 1.10
CA ASP A 452 11.40 3.89 0.62
C ASP A 452 10.31 3.89 1.69
N LEU A 453 9.82 5.08 2.09
CA LEU A 453 8.99 5.20 3.28
C LEU A 453 7.59 4.60 3.08
N ALA A 454 6.99 4.77 1.89
CA ALA A 454 5.70 4.15 1.55
C ALA A 454 5.81 2.62 1.53
N THR A 455 6.88 2.10 0.93
CA THR A 455 7.17 0.66 0.86
C THR A 455 7.41 0.07 2.24
N THR A 456 8.20 0.77 3.06
CA THR A 456 8.47 0.38 4.44
C THR A 456 7.19 0.35 5.27
N GLY A 457 6.39 1.42 5.28
CA GLY A 457 5.10 1.47 5.99
C GLY A 457 4.17 0.33 5.58
N PHE A 458 3.95 0.14 4.27
CA PHE A 458 3.09 -0.93 3.78
C PHE A 458 3.59 -2.33 4.19
N THR A 459 4.90 -2.58 4.08
CA THR A 459 5.50 -3.85 4.45
C THR A 459 5.35 -4.12 5.94
N LEU A 460 5.56 -3.12 6.81
CA LEU A 460 5.44 -3.29 8.26
C LEU A 460 4.00 -3.55 8.69
N ILE A 461 3.02 -2.80 8.19
CA ILE A 461 1.62 -3.05 8.54
C ILE A 461 1.12 -4.39 8.01
N ARG A 462 1.47 -4.77 6.76
CA ARG A 462 1.11 -6.06 6.19
C ARG A 462 1.72 -7.22 6.99
N ALA A 463 3.03 -7.14 7.26
CA ALA A 463 3.72 -8.17 8.04
C ALA A 463 3.17 -8.24 9.47
N ALA A 464 2.80 -7.12 10.09
CA ALA A 464 2.15 -7.13 11.40
C ALA A 464 0.81 -7.85 11.37
N LEU A 465 -0.05 -7.57 10.38
CA LEU A 465 -1.34 -8.26 10.20
C LEU A 465 -1.12 -9.78 10.01
N GLU A 466 -0.24 -10.17 9.09
CA GLU A 466 0.14 -11.58 8.88
C GLU A 466 0.66 -12.23 10.18
N TYR A 467 1.45 -11.49 10.97
CA TYR A 467 2.04 -12.02 12.18
C TYR A 467 1.01 -12.25 13.28
N ILE A 468 0.09 -11.31 13.46
CA ILE A 468 -0.99 -11.42 14.45
C ILE A 468 -1.89 -12.59 14.11
N GLU A 469 -2.21 -12.80 12.82
CA GLU A 469 -2.99 -13.96 12.39
C GLU A 469 -2.23 -15.27 12.61
N ALA A 470 -0.97 -15.35 12.15
CA ALA A 470 -0.15 -16.55 12.30
C ALA A 470 0.04 -16.95 13.78
N PHE A 471 0.32 -15.96 14.63
CA PHE A 471 0.47 -16.19 16.07
C PHE A 471 -0.86 -16.59 16.71
N THR A 472 -1.98 -15.97 16.32
CA THR A 472 -3.30 -16.35 16.84
C THR A 472 -3.68 -17.76 16.41
N LYS A 473 -3.46 -18.11 15.15
CA LYS A 473 -3.68 -19.46 14.61
C LYS A 473 -2.88 -20.50 15.39
N LEU A 474 -1.60 -20.23 15.66
CA LEU A 474 -0.74 -21.10 16.48
C LEU A 474 -1.38 -21.39 17.84
N ILE A 475 -1.72 -20.34 18.60
CA ILE A 475 -2.16 -20.49 20.01
C ILE A 475 -3.60 -21.01 20.15
N VAL A 476 -4.46 -20.75 19.16
CA VAL A 476 -5.85 -21.20 19.17
C VAL A 476 -5.97 -22.66 18.71
N ARG A 477 -5.11 -23.10 17.78
CA ARG A 477 -5.14 -24.47 17.23
C ARG A 477 -4.32 -25.48 18.02
N ASN A 478 -3.35 -25.03 18.81
CA ASN A 478 -2.41 -25.93 19.48
C ASN A 478 -2.41 -25.67 20.99
N LYS A 479 -2.48 -26.74 21.76
CA LYS A 479 -2.35 -26.66 23.21
C LYS A 479 -0.86 -26.60 23.59
N PRO A 480 -0.44 -25.71 24.50
CA PRO A 480 0.95 -25.65 24.95
C PRO A 480 1.35 -26.96 25.65
N ALA A 481 2.51 -27.48 25.30
CA ALA A 481 3.00 -28.76 25.81
C ALA A 481 3.45 -28.70 27.28
N ASN A 482 4.03 -27.57 27.71
CA ASN A 482 4.72 -27.44 28.98
C ASN A 482 4.01 -26.48 29.97
N ALA A 483 2.71 -26.21 29.74
CA ALA A 483 1.90 -25.33 30.57
C ALA A 483 0.58 -26.01 31.00
N PRO A 484 0.60 -26.88 32.03
CA PRO A 484 -0.56 -27.70 32.41
C PRO A 484 -1.72 -26.89 32.99
N SER A 485 -1.44 -25.71 33.56
CA SER A 485 -2.41 -24.77 34.13
C SER A 485 -2.80 -23.64 33.17
N SER A 486 -2.45 -23.76 31.89
CA SER A 486 -2.78 -22.76 30.88
C SER A 486 -4.28 -22.53 30.72
N SER A 487 -4.64 -21.35 30.22
CA SER A 487 -6.01 -21.00 29.87
C SER A 487 -6.61 -22.03 28.90
N ALA A 488 -7.88 -22.37 29.11
CA ALA A 488 -8.65 -23.24 28.22
C ALA A 488 -8.86 -22.64 26.82
N PHE A 489 -8.54 -21.36 26.62
CA PHE A 489 -8.48 -20.73 25.30
C PHE A 489 -7.34 -21.29 24.43
N LEU A 490 -6.21 -21.69 25.02
CA LEU A 490 -5.08 -22.21 24.25
C LEU A 490 -5.40 -23.61 23.73
N GLY A 491 -5.35 -23.78 22.41
CA GLY A 491 -5.77 -25.01 21.73
C GLY A 491 -7.28 -25.26 21.72
N CYS A 492 -8.10 -24.21 21.89
CA CYS A 492 -9.55 -24.36 21.98
C CYS A 492 -10.24 -24.72 20.65
N VAL A 493 -9.57 -24.55 19.51
CA VAL A 493 -10.11 -24.94 18.21
C VAL A 493 -9.36 -26.16 17.69
N GLN A 494 -10.05 -27.29 17.60
CA GLN A 494 -9.48 -28.53 17.07
C GLN A 494 -9.75 -28.62 15.57
N ALA A 495 -8.71 -28.70 14.75
CA ALA A 495 -8.84 -29.05 13.34
C ALA A 495 -9.06 -30.58 13.24
N ARG A 496 -10.04 -31.00 12.46
CA ARG A 496 -10.21 -32.42 12.12
C ARG A 496 -9.12 -32.84 11.12
N PRO A 497 -8.63 -34.09 11.17
CA PRO A 497 -7.72 -34.58 10.15
C PRO A 497 -8.30 -34.40 8.74
N GLY A 498 -7.54 -33.74 7.85
CA GLY A 498 -7.98 -33.43 6.49
C GLY A 498 -8.90 -32.21 6.34
N GLU A 499 -9.19 -31.47 7.43
CA GLU A 499 -9.91 -30.21 7.35
C GLU A 499 -9.07 -29.14 6.66
N VAL A 500 -9.61 -28.57 5.58
CA VAL A 500 -9.03 -27.44 4.86
C VAL A 500 -9.71 -26.17 5.34
N GLU A 501 -8.95 -25.10 5.53
CA GLU A 501 -9.53 -23.80 5.89
C GLU A 501 -10.50 -23.33 4.81
N PRO A 502 -11.72 -22.90 5.19
CA PRO A 502 -12.68 -22.41 4.23
C PRO A 502 -12.15 -21.16 3.54
N ALA A 503 -12.53 -20.97 2.28
CA ALA A 503 -12.24 -19.74 1.56
C ALA A 503 -12.85 -18.53 2.31
N PRO A 504 -12.16 -17.38 2.31
CA PRO A 504 -12.68 -16.18 2.94
C PRO A 504 -14.03 -15.76 2.32
N PRO A 505 -14.99 -15.26 3.12
CA PRO A 505 -16.25 -14.74 2.58
C PRO A 505 -16.01 -13.60 1.58
N LYS A 506 -16.78 -13.54 0.48
CA LYS A 506 -16.64 -12.50 -0.58
C LYS A 506 -16.53 -11.07 -0.03
N ARG A 507 -17.28 -10.76 1.02
CA ARG A 507 -17.24 -9.45 1.68
C ARG A 507 -15.90 -9.16 2.35
N ALA A 508 -15.29 -10.16 3.00
CA ALA A 508 -13.96 -10.01 3.59
C ALA A 508 -12.92 -9.78 2.49
N VAL A 509 -13.00 -10.55 1.39
CA VAL A 509 -12.14 -10.40 0.22
C VAL A 509 -12.23 -8.98 -0.38
N PHE A 510 -13.43 -8.42 -0.48
CA PHE A 510 -13.66 -7.04 -0.92
C PHE A 510 -13.00 -6.01 0.03
N TYR A 511 -13.15 -6.16 1.34
CA TYR A 511 -12.48 -5.28 2.31
C TYR A 511 -10.96 -5.39 2.26
N GLN A 512 -10.40 -6.58 2.01
CA GLN A 512 -8.98 -6.75 1.77
C GLN A 512 -8.54 -5.99 0.50
N ALA A 513 -9.31 -6.06 -0.58
CA ALA A 513 -9.04 -5.36 -1.83
C ALA A 513 -9.04 -3.83 -1.65
N LEU A 514 -9.99 -3.28 -0.89
CA LEU A 514 -10.03 -1.86 -0.54
C LEU A 514 -8.78 -1.37 0.20
N PHE A 515 -8.11 -2.24 0.95
CA PHE A 515 -6.88 -1.93 1.69
C PHE A 515 -5.60 -2.35 0.94
N GLY A 516 -5.73 -2.98 -0.22
CA GLY A 516 -4.60 -3.49 -0.98
C GLY A 516 -3.91 -4.71 -0.34
N LEU A 517 -4.62 -5.40 0.57
CA LEU A 517 -4.17 -6.56 1.33
C LEU A 517 -4.61 -7.89 0.67
N HIS A 518 -5.29 -7.84 -0.47
CA HIS A 518 -5.77 -9.04 -1.16
C HIS A 518 -4.60 -9.85 -1.75
N PRO A 519 -4.62 -11.20 -1.68
CA PRO A 519 -3.50 -12.07 -2.10
C PRO A 519 -2.98 -11.82 -3.52
N ASP A 520 -3.87 -11.42 -4.43
CA ASP A 520 -3.53 -11.14 -5.84
C ASP A 520 -2.98 -9.71 -6.07
N SER A 521 -2.69 -8.95 -5.00
CA SER A 521 -2.26 -7.55 -5.08
C SER A 521 -0.75 -7.33 -4.99
N VAL A 522 0.05 -8.37 -5.25
CA VAL A 522 1.53 -8.31 -5.26
C VAL A 522 2.06 -8.44 -6.68
#